data_AF-A0A7S9KY30-F1
#
_entry.id   AF-A0A7S9KY30-F1
#
_cell.length_a   1.000
_cell.length_b   1.000
_cell.length_c   1.000
_cell.angle_alpha   90.00
_cell.angle_beta   90.00
_cell.angle_gamma   90.00
#
_symmetry.space_group_name_H-M   'P 1'
#
loop_
_entity.id
_entity.type
_entity.pdbx_description
1 polymer ?
#
loop_
_entity_poly.entity_id
_entity_poly.type
_entity_poly.pdbx_seq_one_letter_code
_entity_poly.pdbx_strand_id
1 'polypeptide(L)'
;MKRCYPGGRSDRFWNFVMLFSLLICQSQIPPAGRRVEISSGPDGTSYFLHQKEAAIIVELWPFEAERFSVSYEIRTIKQLGFGSDEEFRSQLKASAVENNNQVISRA
;
A
#
# COMPACT_ATOMS: atom_id res chain seq x y z
N MET A 1 -12.17 8.72 -15.67
CA MET A 1 -13.01 8.14 -14.59
C MET A 1 -12.50 8.68 -13.26
N LYS A 2 -12.98 9.86 -12.81
CA LYS A 2 -12.63 10.45 -11.52
C LYS A 2 -13.58 9.88 -10.48
N ARG A 3 -13.10 9.04 -9.55
CA ARG A 3 -13.90 8.71 -8.35
C ARG A 3 -13.87 9.92 -7.44
N CYS A 4 -14.82 10.84 -7.62
CA CYS A 4 -15.12 11.86 -6.64
C CYS A 4 -15.91 11.19 -5.52
N TYR A 5 -15.23 10.77 -4.45
CA TYR A 5 -15.92 10.39 -3.22
C TYR A 5 -16.38 11.68 -2.51
N PRO A 6 -17.65 11.77 -2.09
CA PRO A 6 -18.25 13.00 -1.56
C PRO A 6 -17.76 13.34 -0.14
N GLY A 7 -16.50 13.75 0.01
CA GLY A 7 -15.98 14.57 1.13
C GLY A 7 -16.26 14.14 2.58
N GLY A 8 -16.82 12.95 2.81
CA GLY A 8 -17.31 12.50 4.10
C GLY A 8 -16.23 11.88 4.98
N ARG A 9 -16.54 11.70 6.27
CA ARG A 9 -15.63 11.07 7.24
C ARG A 9 -15.23 9.65 6.79
N SER A 10 -16.21 8.88 6.31
CA SER A 10 -15.99 7.52 5.79
C SER A 10 -15.14 7.50 4.52
N ASP A 11 -15.30 8.47 3.63
CA ASP A 11 -14.56 8.55 2.36
C ASP A 11 -13.06 8.76 2.58
N ARG A 12 -12.72 9.59 3.58
CA ARG A 12 -11.32 9.85 3.93
C ARG A 12 -10.63 8.64 4.56
N PHE A 13 -11.35 7.84 5.33
CA PHE A 13 -10.82 6.57 5.85
C PHE A 13 -10.62 5.55 4.74
N TRP A 14 -11.57 5.41 3.80
CA TRP A 14 -11.40 4.54 2.64
C TRP A 14 -10.22 4.96 1.78
N ASN A 15 -10.02 6.27 1.59
CA ASN A 15 -8.87 6.80 0.88
C ASN A 15 -7.54 6.43 1.59
N PHE A 16 -7.49 6.56 2.91
CA PHE A 16 -6.35 6.11 3.70
C PHE A 16 -6.03 4.63 3.45
N VAL A 17 -7.01 3.73 3.59
CA VAL A 17 -6.81 2.28 3.42
C VAL A 17 -6.33 1.95 2.00
N MET A 18 -6.93 2.59 0.99
CA MET A 18 -6.56 2.44 -0.41
C MET A 18 -5.12 2.88 -0.69
N LEU A 19 -4.72 4.07 -0.22
CA LEU A 19 -3.37 4.59 -0.44
C LEU A 19 -2.32 3.83 0.38
N PHE A 20 -2.65 3.47 1.62
CA PHE A 20 -1.75 2.73 2.51
C PHE A 20 -1.36 1.37 1.94
N SER A 21 -2.35 0.58 1.51
CA SER A 21 -2.10 -0.74 0.92
C SER A 21 -1.26 -0.66 -0.37
N LEU A 22 -1.51 0.35 -1.21
CA LEU A 22 -0.71 0.58 -2.41
C LEU A 22 0.75 0.93 -2.10
N LEU A 23 1.00 1.80 -1.12
CA LEU A 23 2.35 2.21 -0.74
C LEU A 23 3.19 1.01 -0.25
N ILE A 24 2.57 0.13 0.55
CA ILE A 24 3.24 -1.08 1.05
C ILE A 24 3.51 -2.05 -0.08
N CYS A 25 2.49 -2.39 -0.88
CA CYS A 25 2.63 -3.40 -1.93
C CYS A 25 3.61 -2.99 -3.03
N GLN A 26 3.72 -1.70 -3.34
CA GLN A 26 4.64 -1.21 -4.38
C GLN A 26 6.07 -0.98 -3.89
N SER A 27 6.37 -1.30 -2.61
CA SER A 27 7.69 -1.07 -2.00
C SER A 27 8.22 0.36 -2.21
N GLN A 28 7.32 1.35 -2.31
CA GLN A 28 7.67 2.74 -2.61
C GLN A 28 8.03 3.55 -1.35
N ILE A 29 8.43 2.89 -0.26
CA ILE A 29 8.76 3.56 0.99
C ILE A 29 10.20 4.07 0.90
N PRO A 30 10.43 5.39 0.98
CA PRO A 30 11.76 5.94 0.85
C PRO A 30 12.69 5.43 1.95
N PRO A 31 13.97 5.15 1.62
CA PRO A 31 14.95 4.73 2.61
C PRO A 31 15.33 5.89 3.54
N ALA A 32 16.10 5.56 4.59
CA ALA A 32 16.65 6.51 5.56
C ALA A 32 15.59 7.30 6.36
N GLY A 33 14.46 6.66 6.69
CA GLY A 33 13.47 7.24 7.59
C GLY A 33 12.71 8.45 7.04
N ARG A 34 12.77 8.68 5.73
CA ARG A 34 11.99 9.74 5.09
C ARG A 34 10.50 9.44 5.19
N ARG A 35 9.74 10.44 5.62
CA ARG A 35 8.29 10.35 5.82
C ARG A 35 7.56 10.53 4.49
N VAL A 36 6.52 9.71 4.30
CA VAL A 36 5.57 9.80 3.20
C VAL A 36 4.20 10.04 3.79
N GLU A 37 3.51 11.06 3.29
CA GLU A 37 2.11 11.26 3.60
C GLU A 37 1.27 10.18 2.90
N ILE A 38 0.43 9.50 3.67
CA ILE A 38 -0.52 8.51 3.15
C ILE A 38 -1.75 9.25 2.62
N SER A 39 -2.40 10.03 3.48
CA SER A 39 -3.59 10.84 3.16
C SER A 39 -3.98 11.73 4.33
N SER A 40 -4.78 12.76 4.07
CA SER A 40 -5.57 13.43 5.11
C SER A 40 -6.73 12.54 5.54
N GLY A 41 -6.73 12.13 6.81
CA GLY A 41 -7.76 11.25 7.35
C GLY A 41 -9.08 11.96 7.68
N PRO A 42 -10.02 11.25 8.32
CA PRO A 42 -11.39 11.71 8.56
C PRO A 42 -11.50 13.09 9.20
N ASP A 43 -10.58 13.43 10.11
CA ASP A 43 -10.59 14.69 10.86
C ASP A 43 -9.65 15.77 10.25
N GLY A 44 -9.20 15.56 9.01
CA GLY A 44 -8.29 16.47 8.30
C GLY A 44 -6.83 16.33 8.72
N THR A 45 -6.51 15.40 9.62
CA THR A 45 -5.14 15.15 10.07
C THR A 45 -4.39 14.27 9.06
N SER A 46 -3.18 14.67 8.68
CA SER A 46 -2.33 13.89 7.76
C SER A 46 -1.71 12.69 8.45
N TYR A 47 -1.90 11.51 7.86
CA TYR A 47 -1.29 10.26 8.28
C TYR A 47 0.02 10.07 7.54
N PHE A 48 1.04 9.59 8.23
CA PHE A 48 2.37 9.39 7.66
C PHE A 48 2.87 7.99 7.90
N LEU A 49 3.69 7.51 6.98
CA LEU A 49 4.53 6.33 7.20
C LEU A 49 5.99 6.64 6.91
N HIS A 50 6.87 5.85 7.51
CA HIS A 50 8.29 5.83 7.17
C HIS A 50 8.87 4.44 7.46
N GLN A 51 9.99 4.11 6.84
CA GLN A 51 10.72 2.88 7.15
C GLN A 51 11.70 3.13 8.29
N LYS A 52 11.68 2.27 9.30
CA LYS A 52 12.67 2.21 10.37
C LYS A 52 13.15 0.78 10.52
N GLU A 53 14.46 0.57 10.31
CA GLU A 53 15.06 -0.77 10.24
C GLU A 53 14.29 -1.65 9.22
N ALA A 54 13.77 -2.80 9.67
CA ALA A 54 12.98 -3.72 8.85
C ALA A 54 11.46 -3.53 9.01
N ALA A 55 10.99 -2.47 9.68
CA ALA A 55 9.58 -2.22 9.93
C ALA A 55 9.09 -0.92 9.26
N ILE A 56 7.80 -0.93 8.92
CA ILE A 56 7.07 0.24 8.48
C ILE A 56 6.39 0.84 9.70
N ILE A 57 6.73 2.08 9.99
CA ILE A 57 6.16 2.83 11.11
C ILE A 57 5.04 3.71 10.58
N VAL A 58 3.87 3.65 11.21
CA VAL A 58 2.71 4.47 10.84
C VAL A 58 2.35 5.39 12.01
N GLU A 59 2.27 6.68 11.69
CA GLU A 59 1.84 7.73 12.62
C GLU A 59 0.32 7.89 12.57
N LEU A 60 -0.26 8.30 13.70
CA LEU A 60 -1.72 8.35 13.91
C LEU A 60 -2.36 6.97 13.72
N TRP A 61 -1.73 5.97 14.32
CA TRP A 61 -2.06 4.56 14.25
C TRP A 61 -3.56 4.26 14.43
N PRO A 62 -4.25 3.74 13.38
CA PRO A 62 -5.69 3.47 13.44
C PRO A 62 -6.03 2.04 13.86
N PHE A 63 -5.05 1.20 14.21
CA PHE A 63 -5.27 -0.21 14.52
C PHE A 63 -5.24 -0.45 16.03
N GLU A 64 -5.95 -1.47 16.49
CA GLU A 64 -5.96 -1.85 17.91
C GLU A 64 -4.66 -2.55 18.32
N ALA A 65 -4.11 -3.40 17.46
CA ALA A 65 -2.83 -4.05 17.69
C ALA A 65 -1.68 -3.06 17.54
N GLU A 66 -0.69 -3.09 18.44
CA GLU A 66 0.49 -2.21 18.38
C GLU A 66 1.42 -2.54 17.19
N ARG A 67 1.39 -3.80 16.73
CA ARG A 67 2.24 -4.31 15.65
C ARG A 67 1.60 -5.53 15.00
N PHE A 68 1.72 -5.65 13.69
CA PHE A 68 1.29 -6.82 12.94
C PHE A 68 2.17 -7.07 11.71
N SER A 69 2.10 -8.27 11.15
CA SER A 69 2.81 -8.64 9.93
C SER A 69 1.81 -8.81 8.79
N VAL A 70 2.17 -8.33 7.60
CA VAL A 70 1.39 -8.47 6.38
C VAL A 70 2.22 -9.21 5.36
N SER A 71 1.67 -10.29 4.81
CA SER A 71 2.28 -11.03 3.71
C SER A 71 1.50 -10.84 2.43
N TYR A 72 2.20 -10.68 1.31
CA TYR A 72 1.60 -10.51 0.00
C TYR A 72 2.48 -11.11 -1.09
N GLU A 73 1.84 -11.52 -2.18
CA GLU A 73 2.49 -12.08 -3.35
C GLU A 73 2.74 -11.00 -4.40
N ILE A 74 3.89 -11.10 -5.06
CA ILE A 74 4.29 -10.26 -6.18
C ILE A 74 4.48 -11.17 -7.39
N ARG A 75 3.93 -10.75 -8.53
CA ARG A 75 4.12 -11.37 -9.84
C ARG A 75 4.62 -10.31 -10.80
N THR A 76 5.83 -10.49 -11.33
CA THR A 76 6.43 -9.53 -12.25
C THR A 76 6.36 -10.05 -13.69
N ILE A 77 5.64 -9.31 -14.55
CA ILE A 77 5.61 -9.57 -15.99
C ILE A 77 6.47 -8.49 -16.66
N LYS A 78 7.51 -8.91 -17.40
CA LYS A 78 8.45 -7.99 -18.06
C LYS A 78 7.91 -7.39 -19.37
N GLN A 79 6.88 -8.00 -19.92
CA GLN A 79 6.21 -7.57 -21.16
C GLN A 79 5.36 -6.31 -20.89
N LEU A 80 5.58 -5.26 -21.67
CA LEU A 80 4.94 -3.94 -21.48
C LEU A 80 3.55 -3.81 -22.11
N GLY A 81 3.20 -4.66 -23.08
CA GLY A 81 1.91 -4.60 -23.78
C GLY A 81 1.47 -5.97 -24.25
N PHE A 82 0.15 -6.18 -24.31
CA PHE A 82 -0.48 -7.45 -24.66
C PHE A 82 -1.46 -7.21 -25.80
N GLY A 83 -1.55 -8.17 -26.73
CA GLY A 83 -2.50 -8.14 -27.84
C GLY A 83 -3.92 -8.49 -27.42
N SER A 84 -4.10 -9.19 -26.29
CA SER A 84 -5.41 -9.47 -25.71
C SER A 84 -5.35 -9.70 -24.20
N ASP A 85 -6.52 -9.68 -23.55
CA ASP A 85 -6.66 -10.03 -22.14
C ASP A 85 -6.27 -11.48 -21.85
N GLU A 86 -6.53 -12.41 -22.79
CA GLU A 86 -6.17 -13.83 -22.67
C GLU A 86 -4.65 -14.00 -22.61
N GLU A 87 -3.92 -13.27 -23.46
CA GLU A 87 -2.46 -13.26 -23.46
C GLU A 87 -1.93 -12.76 -22.10
N PHE A 88 -2.45 -11.63 -21.62
CA PHE A 88 -2.09 -11.09 -20.31
C PHE A 88 -2.35 -12.10 -19.18
N ARG A 89 -3.54 -12.69 -19.13
CA ARG A 89 -3.91 -13.67 -18.09
C ARG A 89 -3.03 -14.90 -18.13
N SER A 90 -2.66 -15.38 -19.31
CA SER A 90 -1.75 -16.51 -19.49
C SER A 90 -0.36 -16.20 -18.95
N GLN A 91 0.21 -15.06 -19.35
CA GLN A 91 1.53 -14.61 -18.88
C GLN A 91 1.54 -14.34 -17.37
N LEU A 92 0.48 -13.73 -16.83
CA LEU A 92 0.33 -13.52 -15.39
C LEU A 92 0.35 -14.84 -14.62
N LYS A 93 -0.40 -15.85 -15.08
CA LYS A 93 -0.42 -17.17 -14.43
C LYS A 93 0.93 -17.89 -14.51
N ALA A 94 1.62 -17.77 -15.62
CA ALA A 94 2.93 -18.38 -15.84
C ALA A 94 4.08 -17.68 -15.08
N SER A 95 3.91 -16.41 -14.71
CA SER A 95 4.93 -15.66 -13.96
C SER A 95 5.20 -16.25 -12.57
N ALA A 96 6.45 -16.14 -12.12
CA ALA A 96 6.88 -16.60 -10.81
C ALA A 96 6.18 -15.80 -9.69
N VAL A 97 5.90 -16.49 -8.59
CA VAL A 97 5.36 -15.89 -7.37
C VAL A 97 6.50 -15.59 -6.42
N GLU A 98 6.63 -14.33 -6.04
CA GLU A 98 7.52 -13.87 -4.98
C GLU A 98 6.69 -13.54 -3.74
N ASN A 99 7.06 -14.09 -2.59
CA ASN A 99 6.39 -13.78 -1.33
C ASN A 99 7.13 -12.67 -0.61
N ASN A 100 6.41 -11.63 -0.21
CA ASN A 100 6.94 -10.56 0.63
C ASN A 100 6.24 -10.59 2.00
N ASN A 101 6.97 -10.24 3.05
CA ASN A 101 6.44 -10.09 4.39
C ASN A 101 6.96 -8.78 4.99
N GLN A 102 6.02 -7.94 5.39
CA GLN A 102 6.29 -6.62 5.96
C GLN A 102 5.74 -6.52 7.36
N VAL A 103 6.55 -6.00 8.27
CA VAL A 103 6.11 -5.73 9.63
C VAL A 103 5.69 -4.27 9.74
N ILE A 104 4.48 -4.05 10.25
CA ILE A 104 3.87 -2.73 10.40
C ILE A 104 3.67 -2.48 11.89
N SER A 105 4.10 -1.32 12.37
CA SER A 105 4.11 -0.99 13.79
C SER A 105 3.69 0.45 14.02
N ARG A 106 3.11 0.71 15.20
CA ARG A 106 2.92 2.06 15.72
C ARG A 106 4.26 2.78 15.89
N ALA A 107 4.24 4.10 15.72
CA ALA A 107 5.36 5.01 15.99
C ALA A 107 5.78 5.05 17.46
#